data_AF-A0A838ETY3-F1
#
_entry.id   AF-A0A838ETY3-F1
#
_cell.length_a   1.000
_cell.length_b   1.000
_cell.length_c   1.000
_cell.angle_alpha   90.00
_cell.angle_beta   90.00
_cell.angle_gamma   90.00
#
_symmetry.space_group_name_H-M   'P 1'
#
loop_
_entity.id
_entity.type
_entity.pdbx_description
1 polymer ?
#
loop_
_entity_poly.entity_id
_entity_poly.type
_entity_poly.pdbx_seq_one_letter_code
_entity_poly.pdbx_strand_id
1 'polypeptide(L)'
;MSKQSHSLQIELEELFDIRNAKVRDEKILTQASMEAQRDIRLITHMFRDGIPDLAIPINAEETVKWDSRNKRLLLVSSVSTQILEGATRQTMIRIRPHLAQLVKQAKEFYRD
;
A
#
# COMPACT_ATOMS: atom_id res chain seq x y z
N MET A 1 -18.77 19.87 44.17
CA MET A 1 -18.89 19.48 42.75
C MET A 1 -19.33 18.02 42.69
N SER A 2 -20.37 17.72 41.93
CA SER A 2 -21.02 16.40 41.95
C SER A 2 -20.11 15.34 41.30
N LYS A 3 -20.08 14.12 41.84
CA LYS A 3 -19.34 12.97 41.27
C LYS A 3 -19.71 12.71 39.80
N GLN A 4 -20.95 13.05 39.41
CA GLN A 4 -21.43 12.96 38.02
C GLN A 4 -20.72 13.93 37.08
N SER A 5 -20.45 15.16 37.51
CA SER A 5 -19.72 16.15 36.69
C SER A 5 -18.28 15.71 36.41
N HIS A 6 -17.64 15.04 37.37
CA HIS A 6 -16.28 14.52 37.18
C HIS A 6 -16.25 13.31 36.24
N SER A 7 -17.22 12.39 36.35
CA SER A 7 -17.36 11.23 35.45
C SER A 7 -17.59 11.66 33.99
N LEU A 8 -18.46 12.66 33.77
CA LEU A 8 -18.75 13.19 32.44
C LEU A 8 -17.54 13.90 31.82
N GLN A 9 -16.71 14.55 32.64
CA GLN A 9 -15.50 15.21 32.17
C GLN A 9 -14.47 14.18 31.69
N ILE A 10 -14.27 13.10 32.42
CA ILE A 10 -13.38 12.00 32.03
C ILE A 10 -13.84 11.37 30.71
N GLU A 11 -15.14 11.06 30.57
CA GLU A 11 -15.68 10.50 29.33
C GLU A 11 -15.50 11.44 28.13
N LEU A 12 -15.64 12.76 28.32
CA LEU A 12 -15.44 13.74 27.25
C LEU A 12 -13.98 13.85 26.83
N GLU A 13 -13.04 13.81 27.78
CA GLU A 13 -11.59 13.81 27.53
C GLU A 13 -11.18 12.55 26.75
N GLU A 14 -11.64 11.37 27.17
CA GLU A 14 -11.40 10.10 26.46
C GLU A 14 -11.98 10.13 25.03
N LEU A 15 -13.20 10.63 24.84
CA LEU A 15 -13.82 10.74 23.52
C LEU A 15 -13.05 11.69 22.59
N PHE A 16 -12.49 12.77 23.13
CA PHE A 16 -11.69 13.71 22.37
C PHE A 16 -10.36 13.09 21.92
N ASP A 17 -9.69 12.37 22.82
CA ASP A 17 -8.46 11.64 22.52
C ASP A 17 -8.68 10.54 21.47
N ILE A 18 -9.77 9.78 21.59
CA ILE A 18 -10.15 8.77 20.59
C ILE A 18 -10.36 9.41 19.20
N ARG A 19 -11.05 10.56 19.13
CA ARG A 19 -11.25 11.26 17.86
C ARG A 19 -9.93 11.74 17.26
N ASN A 20 -9.06 12.32 18.07
CA ASN A 20 -7.75 12.79 17.62
C ASN A 20 -6.86 11.64 17.14
N ALA A 21 -6.88 10.50 17.86
CA ALA A 21 -6.18 9.29 17.45
C ALA A 21 -6.68 8.80 16.08
N LYS A 22 -8.01 8.73 15.87
CA LYS A 22 -8.58 8.35 14.57
C LYS A 22 -8.16 9.28 13.44
N VAL A 23 -8.20 10.60 13.66
CA VAL A 23 -7.77 11.59 12.64
C VAL A 23 -6.29 11.43 12.31
N ARG A 24 -5.45 11.17 13.31
CA ARG A 24 -4.02 10.92 13.09
C ARG A 24 -3.81 9.64 12.27
N ASP A 25 -4.49 8.56 12.62
CA ASP A 25 -4.36 7.28 11.94
C ASP A 25 -4.83 7.38 10.48
N GLU A 26 -5.91 8.11 10.21
CA GLU A 26 -6.37 8.39 8.85
C GLU A 26 -5.35 9.18 8.02
N LYS A 27 -4.67 10.17 8.62
CA LYS A 27 -3.59 10.92 7.97
C LYS A 27 -2.43 9.99 7.61
N ILE A 28 -2.01 9.12 8.53
CA ILE A 28 -0.93 8.14 8.31
C ILE A 28 -1.30 7.19 7.16
N LEU A 29 -2.51 6.64 7.16
CA LEU A 29 -2.97 5.74 6.09
C LEU A 29 -3.05 6.45 4.73
N THR A 30 -3.47 7.71 4.72
CA THR A 30 -3.51 8.52 3.50
C THR A 30 -2.10 8.75 2.95
N GLN A 31 -1.15 9.12 3.81
CA GLN A 31 0.25 9.27 3.42
C GLN A 31 0.83 7.97 2.86
N ALA A 32 0.64 6.85 3.55
CA ALA A 32 1.14 5.55 3.11
C ALA A 32 0.60 5.15 1.72
N SER A 33 -0.67 5.45 1.43
CA SER A 33 -1.25 5.20 0.10
C SER A 33 -0.66 6.10 -0.98
N MET A 34 -0.42 7.38 -0.68
CA MET A 34 0.20 8.30 -1.63
C MET A 34 1.63 7.86 -1.96
N GLU A 35 2.39 7.43 -0.95
CA GLU A 35 3.72 6.88 -1.13
C GLU A 35 3.69 5.61 -1.99
N ALA A 36 2.78 4.68 -1.71
CA ALA A 36 2.60 3.48 -2.54
C ALA A 36 2.27 3.84 -4.00
N GLN A 37 1.41 4.83 -4.24
CA GLN A 37 1.09 5.28 -5.60
C GLN A 37 2.32 5.88 -6.31
N ARG A 38 3.14 6.64 -5.59
CA ARG A 38 4.42 7.16 -6.11
C ARG A 38 5.37 6.02 -6.46
N ASP A 39 5.49 5.02 -5.58
CA ASP A 39 6.34 3.85 -5.78
C ASP A 39 5.90 3.07 -7.04
N ILE A 40 4.60 2.81 -7.21
CA ILE A 40 4.04 2.15 -8.40
C ILE A 40 4.41 2.88 -9.69
N ARG A 41 4.25 4.22 -9.72
CA ARG A 41 4.59 5.03 -10.91
C ARG A 41 6.09 4.97 -11.20
N LEU A 42 6.92 5.08 -10.16
CA LEU A 42 8.37 5.03 -10.30
C LEU A 42 8.81 3.68 -10.89
N ILE A 43 8.31 2.57 -10.32
CA ILE A 43 8.63 1.22 -10.79
C ILE A 43 8.18 1.03 -12.23
N THR A 44 6.96 1.44 -12.55
CA THR A 44 6.42 1.37 -13.91
C THR A 44 7.29 2.12 -14.92
N HIS A 45 7.83 3.28 -14.51
CA HIS A 45 8.76 4.03 -15.34
C HIS A 45 10.12 3.33 -15.47
N MET A 46 10.70 2.87 -14.36
CA MET A 46 11.99 2.17 -14.35
C MET A 46 11.97 0.88 -15.19
N PHE A 47 10.88 0.13 -15.13
CA PHE A 47 10.79 -1.19 -15.77
C PHE A 47 10.41 -1.08 -17.25
N ARG A 48 10.03 0.12 -17.71
CA ARG A 48 9.60 0.41 -19.08
C ARG A 48 10.70 0.09 -20.12
N ASP A 49 11.95 0.07 -19.67
CA ASP A 49 13.17 -0.07 -20.46
C ASP A 49 13.63 -1.53 -20.66
N GLY A 50 12.74 -2.51 -20.46
CA GLY A 50 12.95 -3.87 -20.98
C GLY A 50 13.17 -4.96 -19.94
N ILE A 51 12.66 -4.79 -18.72
CA ILE A 51 12.66 -5.88 -17.73
C ILE A 51 11.68 -6.98 -18.15
N PRO A 52 12.05 -8.27 -18.06
CA PRO A 52 11.13 -9.38 -18.31
C PRO A 52 9.97 -9.40 -17.31
N ASP A 53 8.97 -10.24 -17.57
CA ASP A 53 7.89 -10.49 -16.61
C ASP A 53 8.46 -10.95 -15.26
N LEU A 54 8.15 -10.21 -14.20
CA LEU A 54 8.56 -10.53 -12.82
C LEU A 54 7.32 -10.76 -11.97
N ALA A 55 7.39 -11.70 -11.04
CA ALA A 55 6.29 -12.05 -10.16
C ALA A 55 6.79 -12.26 -8.73
N ILE A 56 6.18 -11.55 -7.77
CA ILE A 56 6.46 -11.68 -6.34
C ILE A 56 5.20 -12.16 -5.63
N PRO A 57 5.22 -13.34 -4.99
CA PRO A 57 4.10 -13.77 -4.17
C PRO A 57 3.99 -12.86 -2.94
N ILE A 58 2.79 -12.33 -2.68
CA ILE A 58 2.45 -11.65 -1.43
C ILE A 58 2.12 -12.71 -0.38
N ASN A 59 1.27 -13.67 -0.76
CA ASN A 59 0.79 -14.76 0.06
C ASN A 59 0.46 -15.97 -0.85
N ALA A 60 -0.22 -16.98 -0.30
CA ALA A 60 -0.56 -18.20 -1.04
C ALA A 60 -1.52 -17.97 -2.23
N GLU A 61 -2.28 -16.87 -2.21
CA GLU A 61 -3.37 -16.62 -3.17
C GLU A 61 -3.14 -15.41 -4.07
N GLU A 62 -2.22 -14.51 -3.68
CA GLU A 62 -1.99 -13.22 -4.33
C GLU A 62 -0.52 -13.04 -4.73
N THR A 63 -0.32 -12.54 -5.94
CA THR A 63 0.99 -12.26 -6.54
C THR A 63 1.00 -10.87 -7.16
N VAL A 64 2.05 -10.09 -6.90
CA VAL A 64 2.32 -8.86 -7.65
C VAL A 64 3.13 -9.23 -8.88
N LYS A 65 2.63 -8.90 -10.06
CA LYS A 65 3.28 -9.18 -11.33
C LYS A 65 3.60 -7.88 -12.07
N TRP A 66 4.83 -7.75 -12.56
CA TRP A 66 5.16 -6.86 -13.67
C TRP A 66 4.82 -7.54 -15.00
N ASP A 67 3.94 -6.91 -15.76
CA ASP A 67 3.62 -7.29 -17.13
C ASP A 67 4.44 -6.44 -18.09
N SER A 68 5.51 -7.03 -18.63
CA SER A 68 6.44 -6.36 -19.56
C SER A 68 5.80 -6.03 -20.91
N ARG A 69 4.81 -6.82 -21.34
CA ARG A 69 4.10 -6.61 -22.61
C ARG A 69 3.22 -5.37 -22.55
N ASN A 70 2.45 -5.23 -21.47
CA ASN A 70 1.55 -4.09 -21.27
C ASN A 70 2.21 -2.93 -20.49
N LYS A 71 3.42 -3.15 -19.97
CA LYS A 71 4.22 -2.22 -19.18
C LYS A 71 3.49 -1.71 -17.94
N ARG A 72 2.91 -2.64 -17.17
CA ARG A 72 2.05 -2.34 -16.01
C ARG A 72 2.27 -3.30 -14.86
N LEU A 73 2.05 -2.80 -13.64
CA LEU A 73 1.99 -3.61 -12.43
C LEU A 73 0.57 -4.13 -12.19
N LEU A 74 0.49 -5.43 -11.94
CA LEU A 74 -0.75 -6.16 -11.72
C LEU A 74 -0.72 -6.83 -10.34
N LEU A 75 -1.88 -6.88 -9.68
CA LEU A 75 -2.14 -7.80 -8.59
C LEU A 75 -2.97 -8.94 -9.15
N VAL A 76 -2.40 -10.14 -9.13
CA VAL A 76 -3.04 -11.36 -9.60
C VAL A 76 -3.47 -12.16 -8.38
N SER A 77 -4.76 -12.46 -8.28
CA SER A 77 -5.29 -13.42 -7.31
C SER A 77 -5.93 -14.61 -8.04
N SER A 78 -6.32 -15.64 -7.29
CA SER A 78 -7.09 -16.78 -7.81
C SER A 78 -8.42 -16.39 -8.48
N VAL A 79 -8.98 -15.23 -8.11
CA VAL A 79 -10.31 -14.79 -8.53
C VAL A 79 -10.24 -13.68 -9.58
N SER A 80 -9.22 -12.81 -9.53
CA SER A 80 -9.19 -11.62 -10.37
C SER A 80 -7.77 -11.11 -10.64
N THR A 81 -7.62 -10.34 -11.71
CA THR A 81 -6.40 -9.55 -11.95
C THR A 81 -6.75 -8.07 -11.93
N GLN A 82 -6.05 -7.30 -11.11
CA GLN A 82 -6.28 -5.87 -10.92
C GLN A 82 -5.03 -5.07 -11.32
N ILE A 83 -5.22 -3.97 -12.05
CA ILE A 83 -4.14 -3.02 -12.35
C ILE A 83 -3.85 -2.16 -11.12
N LEU A 84 -2.58 -2.11 -10.70
CA LEU A 84 -2.20 -1.46 -9.44
C LEU A 84 -2.27 0.07 -9.46
N GLU A 85 -2.14 0.71 -10.63
CA GLU A 85 -2.29 2.17 -10.76
C GLU A 85 -3.69 2.69 -10.39
N GLY A 86 -4.72 1.83 -10.49
CA GLY A 86 -6.11 2.11 -10.13
C GLY A 86 -6.58 1.33 -8.89
N ALA A 87 -5.67 0.78 -8.10
CA ALA A 87 -6.04 -0.02 -6.93
C ALA A 87 -6.62 0.83 -5.79
N THR A 88 -7.37 0.18 -4.89
CA THR A 88 -7.92 0.87 -3.72
C THR A 88 -6.82 1.28 -2.74
N ARG A 89 -7.10 2.27 -1.88
CA ARG A 89 -6.18 2.74 -0.83
C ARG A 89 -5.62 1.58 0.01
N GLN A 90 -6.51 0.67 0.42
CA GLN A 90 -6.16 -0.49 1.25
C GLN A 90 -5.22 -1.44 0.50
N THR A 91 -5.52 -1.74 -0.76
CA THR A 91 -4.65 -2.56 -1.61
C THR A 91 -3.28 -1.93 -1.75
N MET A 92 -3.21 -0.63 -2.07
CA MET A 92 -1.95 0.10 -2.24
C MET A 92 -1.06 0.03 -0.99
N ILE A 93 -1.62 0.29 0.19
CA ILE A 93 -0.88 0.21 1.46
C ILE A 93 -0.35 -1.21 1.69
N ARG A 94 -1.20 -2.22 1.45
CA ARG A 94 -0.87 -3.63 1.66
C ARG A 94 0.26 -4.10 0.74
N ILE A 95 0.24 -3.72 -0.54
CA ILE A 95 1.24 -4.18 -1.51
C ILE A 95 2.59 -3.47 -1.40
N ARG A 96 2.62 -2.28 -0.78
CA ARG A 96 3.80 -1.41 -0.78
C ARG A 96 5.10 -2.10 -0.32
N PRO A 97 5.11 -2.91 0.76
CA PRO A 97 6.33 -3.61 1.18
C PRO A 97 6.89 -4.57 0.12
N HIS A 98 6.03 -5.14 -0.73
CA HIS A 98 6.40 -6.11 -1.76
C HIS A 98 6.93 -5.43 -3.04
N LEU A 99 6.54 -4.17 -3.28
CA LEU A 99 7.07 -3.38 -4.40
C LEU A 99 8.59 -3.22 -4.30
N ALA A 100 9.13 -3.06 -3.09
CA ALA A 100 10.57 -2.97 -2.87
C ALA A 100 11.30 -4.27 -3.23
N GLN A 101 10.68 -5.43 -2.99
CA GLN A 101 11.23 -6.74 -3.35
C GLN A 101 11.27 -6.92 -4.87
N LEU A 102 10.22 -6.49 -5.56
CA LEU A 102 10.16 -6.49 -7.02
C LEU A 102 11.28 -5.63 -7.64
N VAL A 103 11.54 -4.44 -7.08
CA VAL A 103 12.67 -3.60 -7.50
C VAL A 103 14.01 -4.28 -7.24
N LYS A 104 14.16 -4.99 -6.12
CA LYS A 104 15.41 -5.70 -5.79
C LYS A 104 15.70 -6.79 -6.83
N GLN A 105 14.71 -7.62 -7.18
CA GLN A 105 14.88 -8.66 -8.20
C GLN A 105 15.19 -8.06 -9.58
N ALA A 106 14.51 -6.98 -9.96
CA ALA A 106 14.81 -6.26 -11.20
C ALA A 106 16.25 -5.71 -11.24
N LYS A 107 16.78 -5.22 -10.12
CA LYS A 107 18.18 -4.78 -10.05
C LYS A 107 19.17 -5.92 -10.16
N GLU A 108 18.84 -7.11 -9.66
CA GLU A 108 19.64 -8.31 -9.85
C GLU A 108 19.70 -8.67 -11.34
N PHE A 109 18.58 -8.57 -12.06
CA PHE A 109 18.54 -8.79 -13.51
C PHE A 109 19.45 -7.84 -14.32
N TYR A 110 19.58 -6.57 -13.93
CA TYR A 110 20.48 -5.61 -14.61
C TYR A 110 21.96 -5.74 -14.21
N ARG A 111 22.29 -6.57 -13.22
CA ARG A 111 23.68 -6.79 -12.79
C ARG A 111 24.36 -7.93 -13.52
N ASP A 112 23.58 -8.84 -14.11
CA ASP A 112 24.02 -9.89 -15.03
C ASP A 112 24.03 -9.37 -16.48
#